data_AF-A0A846BWX0-F1
#
_entry.id   AF-A0A846BWX0-F1
#
_cell.length_a   1.000
_cell.length_b   1.000
_cell.length_c   1.000
_cell.angle_alpha   90.00
_cell.angle_beta   90.00
_cell.angle_gamma   90.00
#
_symmetry.space_group_name_H-M   'P 1'
#
loop_
_entity.id
_entity.type
_entity.pdbx_description
1 polymer ?
#
loop_
_entity_poly.entity_id
_entity_poly.type
_entity_poly.pdbx_seq_one_letter_code
_entity_poly.pdbx_strand_id
1 'polypeptide(L)'
;DVKDSMDRYANGKVSYLLQRMEAYQGLAILTTNLRNAIDGAFMRRIRFHVAFPFPDEESRERIWQGIYPKGVPVEGLDSEILGELKVAGGTIQNIIMNAAFVSAASGEVVVRRHIWLSAKREYEKRKLMWRE
;
A
#
# COMPACT_ATOMS: atom_id res chain seq x y z
N ASP A 1 24.61 8.95 24.46
CA ASP A 1 23.60 9.73 25.22
C ASP A 1 22.47 10.42 24.45
N VAL A 2 22.32 10.26 23.12
CA VAL A 2 21.11 10.74 22.39
C VAL A 2 20.07 9.62 22.17
N LYS A 3 20.50 8.34 22.20
CA LYS A 3 19.63 7.16 22.05
C LYS A 3 18.67 6.97 23.23
N ASP A 4 19.19 7.09 24.46
CA ASP A 4 18.46 6.81 25.69
C ASP A 4 17.31 7.82 25.96
N SER A 5 17.48 9.08 25.55
CA SER A 5 16.44 10.11 25.69
C SER A 5 15.27 9.89 24.72
N MET A 6 15.55 9.45 23.49
CA MET A 6 14.51 9.16 22.49
C MET A 6 13.73 7.90 22.87
N ASP A 7 14.41 6.87 23.39
CA ASP A 7 13.79 5.63 23.85
C ASP A 7 12.86 5.86 25.05
N ARG A 8 13.25 6.69 26.04
CA ARG A 8 12.37 7.06 27.16
C ARG A 8 11.15 7.87 26.71
N TYR A 9 11.31 8.79 25.76
CA TYR A 9 10.20 9.59 25.24
C TYR A 9 9.23 8.77 24.38
N ALA A 10 9.73 7.77 23.65
CA ALA A 10 8.93 6.82 22.89
C ALA A 10 8.12 5.89 23.82
N ASN A 11 8.76 5.34 24.86
CA ASN A 11 8.12 4.46 25.83
C ASN A 11 6.99 5.16 26.62
N GLY A 12 7.15 6.45 26.95
CA GLY A 12 6.10 7.25 27.58
C GLY A 12 4.85 7.42 26.71
N LYS A 13 5.03 7.66 25.40
CA LYS A 13 3.90 7.79 24.45
C LYS A 13 3.18 6.46 24.19
N VAL A 14 3.92 5.35 24.12
CA VAL A 14 3.35 4.00 23.97
C VAL A 14 2.54 3.60 25.21
N SER A 15 3.07 3.87 26.41
CA SER A 15 2.38 3.58 27.68
C SER A 15 1.08 4.39 27.83
N TYR A 16 1.09 5.65 27.42
CA TYR A 16 -0.12 6.49 27.41
C TYR A 16 -1.16 6.01 26.39
N LEU A 17 -0.74 5.61 25.19
CA LEU A 17 -1.64 5.01 24.19
C LEU A 17 -2.31 3.75 24.73
N LEU A 18 -1.57 2.89 25.43
CA LEU A 18 -2.12 1.69 26.07
C LEU A 18 -3.18 2.02 27.10
N GLN A 19 -2.90 2.96 28.00
CA GLN A 19 -3.86 3.35 29.02
C GLN A 19 -5.15 3.90 28.40
N ARG A 20 -5.03 4.68 27.32
CA ARG A 20 -6.20 5.20 26.59
C ARG A 20 -6.98 4.10 25.88
N MET A 21 -6.30 3.10 25.33
CA MET A 21 -6.95 1.93 24.73
C MET A 21 -7.68 1.08 25.76
N GLU A 22 -7.10 0.87 26.95
CA GLU A 22 -7.75 0.12 28.04
C GLU A 22 -8.97 0.85 28.60
N ALA A 23 -8.91 2.18 28.69
CA ALA A 23 -10.04 3.00 29.17
C ALA A 23 -11.15 3.19 28.12
N TYR A 24 -10.87 2.95 26.84
CA TYR A 24 -11.83 3.17 25.76
C TYR A 24 -12.82 2.00 25.67
N GLN A 25 -14.11 2.29 25.90
CA GLN A 25 -15.17 1.28 25.92
C GLN A 25 -15.76 0.96 24.53
N GLY A 26 -15.01 1.18 23.45
CA GLY A 26 -15.45 0.95 22.07
C GLY A 26 -14.46 0.13 21.25
N LEU A 27 -14.71 0.05 19.94
CA LEU A 27 -13.80 -0.58 18.98
C LEU A 27 -12.67 0.39 18.60
N ALA A 28 -11.43 0.01 18.89
CA ALA A 28 -10.24 0.71 18.42
C ALA A 28 -9.59 -0.05 17.24
N ILE A 29 -9.35 0.65 16.13
CA ILE A 29 -8.59 0.13 14.98
C ILE A 29 -7.25 0.84 14.93
N LEU A 30 -6.17 0.06 14.89
CA LEU A 30 -4.80 0.56 14.86
C LEU A 30 -4.12 0.05 13.60
N THR A 31 -3.35 0.92 12.95
CA THR A 31 -2.57 0.59 11.76
C THR A 31 -1.11 0.96 11.98
N THR A 32 -0.18 0.06 11.66
CA THR A 32 1.26 0.32 11.73
C THR A 32 1.96 -0.33 10.54
N ASN A 33 2.97 0.34 10.00
CA ASN A 33 3.95 -0.23 9.09
C ASN A 33 5.23 -0.67 9.84
N LEU A 34 5.33 -0.43 11.15
CA LEU A 34 6.48 -0.71 12.00
C LEU A 34 6.12 -1.68 13.12
N ARG A 35 5.70 -2.90 12.76
CA ARG A 35 5.31 -3.94 13.74
C ARG A 35 6.42 -4.20 14.77
N ASN A 36 7.68 -4.23 14.34
CA ASN A 36 8.82 -4.53 15.20
C ASN A 36 9.12 -3.42 16.23
N ALA A 37 8.58 -2.22 16.04
CA ALA A 37 8.70 -1.13 16.99
C ALA A 37 7.66 -1.21 18.12
N ILE A 38 6.70 -2.14 18.03
CA ILE A 38 5.68 -2.35 19.06
C ILE A 38 6.19 -3.43 20.02
N ASP A 39 6.25 -3.09 21.30
CA ASP A 39 6.70 -4.02 22.33
C ASP A 39 5.72 -5.19 22.55
N GLY A 40 6.23 -6.28 23.11
CA GLY A 40 5.42 -7.48 23.36
C GLY A 40 4.29 -7.28 24.37
N ALA A 41 4.42 -6.37 25.33
CA ALA A 41 3.38 -6.09 26.32
C ALA A 41 2.21 -5.30 25.72
N PHE A 42 2.47 -4.46 24.72
CA PHE A 42 1.46 -3.80 23.91
C PHE A 42 0.71 -4.81 23.04
N MET A 43 1.45 -5.67 22.35
CA MET A 43 0.87 -6.68 21.45
C MET A 43 -0.06 -7.67 22.17
N ARG A 44 0.24 -8.02 23.43
CA ARG A 44 -0.63 -8.88 24.27
C ARG A 44 -2.01 -8.30 24.56
N ARG A 45 -2.17 -6.98 24.48
CA ARG A 45 -3.45 -6.28 24.71
C ARG A 45 -4.29 -6.12 23.45
N ILE A 46 -3.71 -6.38 22.28
CA ILE A 46 -4.44 -6.38 21.02
C ILE A 46 -5.04 -7.77 20.81
N ARG A 47 -6.37 -7.83 20.73
CA ARG A 47 -7.12 -9.07 20.54
C ARG A 47 -6.92 -9.71 19.16
N PHE A 48 -6.85 -8.90 18.11
CA PHE A 48 -6.75 -9.37 16.73
C PHE A 48 -5.56 -8.76 16.02
N HIS A 49 -4.74 -9.61 15.41
CA HIS A 49 -3.57 -9.22 14.63
C HIS A 49 -3.79 -9.58 13.17
N VAL A 50 -4.23 -8.62 12.37
CA VAL A 50 -4.40 -8.81 10.93
C VAL A 50 -3.11 -8.39 10.22
N ALA A 51 -2.46 -9.34 9.56
CA ALA A 51 -1.27 -9.08 8.76
C ALA A 51 -1.66 -8.80 7.31
N PHE A 52 -1.07 -7.75 6.72
CA PHE A 52 -1.19 -7.42 5.30
C PHE A 52 0.16 -7.72 4.63
N PRO A 53 0.40 -8.95 4.15
CA PRO A 53 1.62 -9.29 3.45
C PRO A 53 1.71 -8.54 2.12
N PHE A 54 2.88 -8.60 1.49
CA PHE A 54 3.01 -8.18 0.10
C PHE A 54 2.05 -9.03 -0.76
N PRO A 55 1.24 -8.42 -1.65
CA PRO A 55 0.20 -9.14 -2.37
C PRO A 55 0.85 -10.17 -3.30
N ASP A 56 0.33 -11.39 -3.32
CA ASP A 56 0.65 -12.40 -4.33
C ASP A 56 0.01 -12.04 -5.67
N GLU A 57 0.25 -12.88 -6.68
CA GLU A 57 -0.20 -12.64 -8.05
C GLU A 57 -1.71 -12.55 -8.18
N GLU A 58 -2.43 -13.53 -7.61
CA GLU A 58 -3.89 -13.55 -7.59
C GLU A 58 -4.47 -12.33 -6.85
N SER A 59 -3.86 -11.91 -5.74
CA SER A 59 -4.26 -10.69 -5.05
C SER A 59 -4.02 -9.44 -5.89
N ARG A 60 -2.92 -9.38 -6.65
CA ARG A 60 -2.65 -8.24 -7.56
C ARG A 60 -3.63 -8.22 -8.72
N GLU A 61 -3.97 -9.36 -9.30
CA GLU A 61 -5.04 -9.47 -10.31
C GLU A 61 -6.36 -8.90 -9.78
N ARG A 62 -6.79 -9.34 -8.59
CA ARG A 62 -8.02 -8.81 -7.96
C ARG A 62 -7.94 -7.31 -7.68
N ILE A 63 -6.76 -6.82 -7.27
CA ILE A 63 -6.55 -5.38 -7.13
C ILE A 63 -6.78 -4.70 -8.48
N TRP A 64 -6.13 -5.16 -9.56
CA TRP A 64 -6.27 -4.63 -10.92
C TRP A 64 -7.72 -4.57 -11.38
N GLN A 65 -8.52 -5.61 -11.16
CA GLN A 65 -9.94 -5.65 -11.51
C GLN A 65 -10.76 -4.52 -10.85
N GLY A 66 -10.42 -4.14 -9.62
CA GLY A 66 -11.24 -3.23 -8.80
C GLY A 66 -10.75 -1.78 -8.68
N ILE A 67 -9.56 -1.48 -9.19
CA ILE A 67 -8.84 -0.23 -8.85
C ILE A 67 -8.98 0.90 -9.87
N TYR A 68 -9.63 0.64 -11.01
CA TYR A 68 -9.83 1.65 -12.05
C TYR A 68 -10.70 2.82 -11.55
N PRO A 69 -10.25 4.09 -11.67
CA PRO A 69 -11.05 5.24 -11.27
C PRO A 69 -12.38 5.31 -12.03
N LYS A 70 -13.44 5.71 -11.33
CA LYS A 70 -14.76 5.88 -11.94
C LYS A 70 -14.69 6.89 -13.09
N GLY A 71 -15.15 6.48 -14.27
CA GLY A 71 -15.18 7.34 -15.46
C GLY A 71 -13.92 7.32 -16.31
N VAL A 72 -12.91 6.53 -15.96
CA VAL A 72 -11.75 6.30 -16.85
C VAL A 72 -12.10 5.19 -17.85
N PRO A 73 -12.19 5.49 -19.16
CA PRO A 73 -12.40 4.46 -20.16
C PRO A 73 -11.13 3.61 -20.30
N VAL A 74 -11.28 2.30 -20.21
CA VAL A 74 -10.20 1.33 -20.34
C VAL A 74 -10.51 0.33 -21.46
N GLU A 75 -9.51 -0.09 -22.22
CA GLU A 75 -9.67 -1.05 -23.31
C GLU A 75 -8.47 -2.01 -23.39
N GLY A 76 -8.75 -3.31 -23.61
CA GLY A 76 -7.72 -4.33 -23.85
C GLY A 76 -6.76 -4.56 -22.67
N LEU A 77 -7.18 -4.24 -21.45
CA LEU A 77 -6.43 -4.53 -20.23
C LEU A 77 -6.81 -5.91 -19.71
N ASP A 78 -5.79 -6.73 -19.52
CA ASP A 78 -5.92 -8.08 -18.99
C ASP A 78 -5.38 -8.11 -17.57
N SER A 79 -6.28 -8.26 -16.59
CA SER A 79 -5.92 -8.24 -15.17
C SER A 79 -4.98 -9.38 -14.80
N GLU A 80 -5.05 -10.53 -15.48
CA GLU A 80 -4.19 -11.70 -15.22
C GLU A 80 -2.73 -11.33 -15.53
N ILE A 81 -2.48 -10.80 -16.73
CA ILE A 81 -1.16 -10.32 -17.16
C ILE A 81 -0.68 -9.18 -16.24
N LEU A 82 -1.56 -8.25 -15.87
CA LEU A 82 -1.20 -7.14 -14.98
C LEU A 82 -0.89 -7.63 -13.55
N GLY A 83 -1.45 -8.76 -13.13
CA GLY A 83 -1.17 -9.45 -11.87
C GLY A 83 0.30 -9.86 -11.74
N GLU A 84 1.01 -10.09 -12.84
CA GLU A 84 2.43 -10.45 -12.84
C GLU A 84 3.35 -9.31 -12.35
N LEU A 85 2.88 -8.05 -12.41
CA LEU A 85 3.62 -6.88 -11.94
C LEU A 85 3.84 -6.96 -10.42
N LYS A 86 5.03 -7.37 -9.98
CA LYS A 86 5.43 -7.53 -8.58
C LYS A 86 5.59 -6.20 -7.83
N VAL A 87 4.47 -5.50 -7.63
CA VAL A 87 4.39 -4.23 -6.91
C VAL A 87 3.29 -4.25 -5.84
N ALA A 88 3.41 -3.37 -4.84
CA ALA A 88 2.38 -3.20 -3.82
C ALA A 88 1.14 -2.50 -4.39
N GLY A 89 -0.02 -2.66 -3.74
CA GLY A 89 -1.29 -2.05 -4.18
C GLY A 89 -1.23 -0.52 -4.36
N GLY A 90 -0.51 0.19 -3.49
CA GLY A 90 -0.29 1.63 -3.65
C GLY A 90 0.49 1.99 -4.92
N THR A 91 1.41 1.13 -5.38
CA THR A 91 2.08 1.31 -6.67
C THR A 91 1.12 1.04 -7.82
N ILE A 92 0.28 0.01 -7.74
CA ILE A 92 -0.75 -0.28 -8.75
C ILE A 92 -1.65 0.95 -8.95
N GLN A 93 -2.10 1.56 -7.84
CA GLN A 93 -2.88 2.80 -7.88
C GLN A 93 -2.15 3.93 -8.63
N ASN A 94 -0.87 4.14 -8.32
CA ASN A 94 -0.06 5.16 -9.00
C ASN A 94 0.08 4.88 -10.50
N ILE A 95 0.27 3.61 -10.89
CA ILE A 95 0.40 3.22 -12.30
C ILE A 95 -0.87 3.60 -13.06
N ILE A 96 -2.05 3.29 -12.52
CA ILE A 96 -3.32 3.59 -13.19
C ILE A 96 -3.58 5.08 -13.25
N MET A 97 -3.34 5.81 -12.16
CA MET A 97 -3.49 7.27 -12.13
C MET A 97 -2.61 7.93 -13.19
N ASN A 98 -1.33 7.52 -13.27
CA ASN A 98 -0.41 8.03 -14.29
C ASN A 98 -0.85 7.63 -15.70
N ALA A 99 -1.33 6.40 -15.91
CA ALA A 99 -1.81 5.93 -17.20
C ALA A 99 -3.05 6.72 -17.67
N ALA A 100 -3.97 7.02 -16.76
CA ALA A 100 -5.13 7.86 -17.02
C ALA A 100 -4.72 9.29 -17.39
N PHE A 101 -3.74 9.89 -16.71
CA PHE A 101 -3.22 11.20 -17.08
C PHE A 101 -2.57 11.20 -18.46
N VAL A 102 -1.76 10.17 -18.76
CA VAL A 102 -1.10 10.03 -20.06
C VAL A 102 -2.13 9.88 -21.19
N SER A 103 -3.16 9.05 -21.00
CA SER A 103 -4.19 8.86 -22.03
C SER A 103 -5.05 10.11 -22.20
N ALA A 104 -5.41 10.78 -21.10
CA ALA A 104 -6.19 12.02 -21.13
C ALA A 104 -5.46 13.15 -21.86
N ALA A 105 -4.13 13.26 -21.72
CA ALA A 105 -3.33 14.23 -22.45
C ALA A 105 -3.41 14.06 -23.98
N SER A 106 -3.65 12.83 -24.45
CA SER A 106 -3.82 12.49 -25.87
C SER A 106 -5.28 12.40 -26.30
N GLY A 107 -6.24 12.57 -25.39
CA GLY A 107 -7.68 12.35 -25.66
C GLY A 107 -8.05 10.88 -25.91
N GLU A 108 -7.26 9.93 -25.39
CA GLU A 108 -7.38 8.51 -25.67
C GLU A 108 -7.90 7.72 -24.46
N VAL A 109 -8.42 6.52 -24.75
CA VAL A 109 -8.75 5.53 -23.72
C VAL A 109 -7.48 4.90 -23.12
N VAL A 110 -7.57 4.45 -21.87
CA VAL A 110 -6.44 3.77 -21.22
C VAL A 110 -6.28 2.38 -21.84
N VAL A 111 -5.15 2.18 -22.50
CA VAL A 111 -4.74 0.92 -23.11
C VAL A 111 -3.44 0.44 -22.50
N ARG A 112 -3.10 -0.81 -22.82
CA ARG A 112 -1.91 -1.52 -22.34
C ARG A 112 -0.62 -0.69 -22.39
N ARG A 113 -0.37 0.08 -23.47
CA ARG A 113 0.83 0.94 -23.58
C ARG A 113 0.92 2.01 -22.48
N HIS A 114 -0.21 2.59 -22.06
CA HIS A 114 -0.24 3.63 -21.02
C HIS A 114 0.08 3.03 -19.65
N ILE A 115 -0.40 1.81 -19.39
CA ILE A 115 -0.07 1.05 -18.20
C ILE A 115 1.42 0.69 -18.17
N TRP A 116 1.97 0.12 -19.25
CA TRP A 116 3.38 -0.27 -19.31
C TRP A 116 4.33 0.92 -19.14
N LEU A 117 4.05 2.04 -19.83
CA LEU A 117 4.83 3.27 -19.67
C LEU A 117 4.82 3.77 -18.21
N SER A 118 3.64 3.73 -17.58
CA SER A 118 3.47 4.18 -16.20
C SER A 118 4.10 3.21 -15.19
N ALA A 119 4.01 1.90 -15.45
CA ALA A 119 4.65 0.86 -14.68
C ALA A 119 6.17 1.01 -14.70
N LYS A 120 6.77 1.14 -15.89
CA LYS A 120 8.21 1.38 -16.04
C LYS A 120 8.68 2.57 -15.20
N ARG A 121 7.97 3.70 -15.27
CA ARG A 121 8.27 4.90 -14.46
C ARG A 121 8.18 4.64 -12.95
N GLU A 122 7.17 3.91 -12.49
CA GLU A 122 7.04 3.57 -11.06
C GLU A 122 8.10 2.58 -10.58
N TYR A 123 8.54 1.66 -11.44
CA TYR A 123 9.68 0.76 -11.14
C TYR A 123 10.99 1.54 -11.03
N GLU A 124 11.27 2.44 -11.97
CA GLU A 124 12.46 3.29 -11.97
C GLU A 124 12.55 4.18 -10.71
N LYS A 125 11.44 4.85 -10.34
CA LYS A 125 11.37 5.65 -9.10
C LYS A 125 11.70 4.84 -7.84
N ARG A 126 11.34 3.56 -7.83
CA ARG A 126 11.54 2.64 -6.71
C ARG A 126 12.85 1.85 -6.79
N LYS A 127 13.68 2.10 -7.81
CA LYS A 127 14.92 1.35 -8.10
C LYS A 127 14.68 -0.16 -8.23
N LEU A 128 13.51 -0.54 -8.75
CA LEU A 128 13.17 -1.93 -9.06
C LEU A 128 13.57 -2.25 -10.51
N MET A 129 13.95 -3.51 -10.78
CA MET A 129 14.24 -3.96 -12.14
C MET A 129 12.95 -4.08 -12.96
N TRP A 130 12.90 -3.37 -14.08
CA TRP A 130 11.88 -3.54 -15.12
C TRP A 130 12.25 -4.70 -16.04
N ARG A 131 11.27 -5.54 -16.41
CA ARG A 131 11.39 -6.51 -17.50
C ARG A 131 10.17 -6.30 -18.41
N GLU A 132 10.44 -6.20 -19.70
CA GLU A 132 9.41 -6.05 -20.75
C GLU A 132 8.65 -7.35 -20.98
#